data_AF-A0AAW3IUS0-F1
#
_entry.id   AF-A0AAW3IUS0-F1
#
_cell.length_a   1.000
_cell.length_b   1.000
_cell.length_c   1.000
_cell.angle_alpha   90.00
_cell.angle_beta   90.00
_cell.angle_gamma   90.00
#
_symmetry.space_group_name_H-M   'P 1'
#
loop_
_entity.id
_entity.type
_entity.pdbx_description
1 polymer ?
#
loop_
_entity_poly.entity_id
_entity_poly.type
_entity_poly.pdbx_seq_one_letter_code
_entity_poly.pdbx_strand_id
1 'polypeptide(L)'
;MTDKFDAYRPNVGVTAAPLILKDNKVQVLTYVRPDDAETFASKIALPNGFMNITKHTTLEDAAMDALLEKTGAKVARLEQFHVFSGDYIDPTRRITLN
;
A
#
# COMPACT_ATOMS: atom_id res chain seq x y z
N MET A 1 7.28 -6.25 26.14
CA MET A 1 7.28 -6.58 24.70
C MET A 1 7.23 -5.27 23.95
N THR A 2 8.40 -4.68 23.71
CA THR A 2 8.55 -3.50 22.86
C THR A 2 8.43 -3.97 21.42
N ASP A 3 7.48 -3.41 20.69
CA ASP A 3 7.12 -3.81 19.34
C ASP A 3 8.38 -3.85 18.45
N LYS A 4 8.47 -4.88 17.60
CA LYS A 4 9.71 -5.32 16.92
C LYS A 4 10.13 -4.39 15.77
N PHE A 5 9.42 -3.26 15.63
CA PHE A 5 9.71 -2.15 14.75
C PHE A 5 9.99 -0.94 15.64
N ASP A 6 11.25 -0.88 16.08
CA ASP A 6 11.80 0.20 16.89
C ASP A 6 11.28 1.58 16.45
N ALA A 7 10.92 2.44 17.42
CA ALA A 7 10.36 3.79 17.18
C ALA A 7 11.30 4.73 16.38
N TYR A 8 12.48 4.24 16.01
CA TYR A 8 13.55 4.92 15.29
C TYR A 8 13.76 4.43 13.85
N ARG A 9 12.99 3.44 13.36
CA ARG A 9 13.07 2.97 11.97
C ARG A 9 11.88 3.46 11.15
N PRO A 10 12.10 3.92 9.90
CA PRO A 10 10.98 4.27 9.03
C PRO A 10 10.05 3.08 8.78
N ASN A 11 8.76 3.36 8.62
CA ASN A 11 7.81 2.35 8.18
C ASN A 11 7.94 2.13 6.67
N VAL A 12 7.85 0.87 6.23
CA VAL A 12 7.92 0.53 4.80
C VAL A 12 6.53 0.09 4.33
N GLY A 13 5.86 1.01 3.65
CA GLY A 13 4.60 0.81 2.96
C GLY A 13 4.80 0.38 1.51
N VAL A 14 3.71 -0.04 0.89
CA VAL A 14 3.60 -0.26 -0.55
C VAL A 14 2.23 0.24 -1.01
N THR A 15 2.19 0.82 -2.21
CA THR A 15 0.94 1.21 -2.89
C THR A 15 0.96 0.71 -4.32
N ALA A 16 -0.09 0.00 -4.73
CA ALA A 16 -0.26 -0.47 -6.10
C ALA A 16 -1.24 0.44 -6.85
N ALA A 17 -0.93 0.77 -8.11
CA ALA A 17 -1.85 1.48 -9.02
C ALA A 17 -2.09 0.64 -10.28
N PRO A 18 -2.94 -0.40 -10.22
CA PRO A 18 -3.22 -1.24 -11.39
C PRO A 18 -3.95 -0.43 -12.45
N LEU A 19 -3.32 -0.26 -13.61
CA LEU A 19 -3.93 0.39 -14.76
C LEU A 19 -4.68 -0.63 -15.61
N ILE A 20 -5.92 -0.31 -15.95
CA ILE A 20 -6.83 -1.15 -16.74
C ILE A 20 -7.22 -0.38 -18.00
N LEU A 21 -7.01 -0.96 -19.17
CA LEU A 21 -7.52 -0.40 -20.43
C LEU A 21 -8.87 -1.04 -20.75
N LYS A 22 -9.94 -0.25 -20.69
CA LYS A 22 -11.31 -0.70 -21.00
C LYS A 22 -12.04 0.38 -21.79
N ASP A 23 -12.74 -0.02 -22.86
CA ASP A 23 -13.50 0.90 -23.71
C ASP A 23 -12.68 2.11 -24.20
N ASN A 24 -11.41 1.84 -24.57
CA ASN A 24 -10.41 2.84 -24.98
C ASN A 24 -10.13 3.94 -23.93
N LYS A 25 -10.33 3.63 -22.65
CA LYS A 25 -10.04 4.51 -21.51
C LYS A 25 -9.14 3.80 -20.52
N VAL A 26 -8.16 4.54 -20.00
CA VAL A 26 -7.34 4.08 -18.87
C VAL A 26 -8.14 4.31 -17.59
N GLN A 27 -8.29 3.26 -16.81
CA GLN A 27 -8.91 3.23 -15.51
C GLN A 27 -7.87 2.76 -14.48
N VAL A 28 -8.08 3.12 -13.22
CA VAL A 28 -7.28 2.63 -12.10
C VAL A 28 -8.17 1.90 -11.12
N LEU A 29 -7.71 0.77 -10.62
CA LEU A 29 -8.43 0.04 -9.59
C LEU A 29 -8.21 0.70 -8.22
N THR A 30 -9.31 1.04 -7.56
CA THR A 30 -9.33 1.67 -6.23
C THR A 30 -10.21 0.89 -5.27
N TYR A 31 -10.07 1.15 -3.97
CA TYR A 31 -10.99 0.70 -2.94
C TYR A 31 -11.41 1.87 -2.05
N VAL A 32 -12.48 1.69 -1.28
CA VAL A 32 -12.88 2.65 -0.23
C VAL A 32 -12.35 2.13 1.10
N ARG A 33 -11.61 2.98 1.82
CA ARG A 33 -11.09 2.64 3.15
C ARG A 33 -12.25 2.39 4.12
N PRO A 34 -12.15 1.39 5.01
CA PRO A 34 -13.23 1.10 5.96
C PRO A 34 -13.41 2.28 6.94
N ASP A 35 -14.58 2.34 7.57
CA ASP A 35 -14.95 3.44 8.47
C ASP A 35 -14.13 3.47 9.76
N ASP A 36 -13.51 2.35 10.13
CA ASP A 36 -12.63 2.19 11.29
C ASP A 36 -11.13 2.31 10.93
N ALA A 37 -10.80 2.75 9.71
CA ALA A 37 -9.40 2.94 9.31
C ALA A 37 -8.69 4.00 10.18
N GLU A 38 -7.46 3.68 10.63
CA GLU A 38 -6.62 4.56 11.45
C GLU A 38 -6.44 5.97 10.83
N THR A 39 -6.33 6.02 9.50
CA THR A 39 -6.16 7.26 8.74
C THR A 39 -7.13 7.29 7.55
N PHE A 40 -7.69 8.47 7.28
CA PHE A 40 -8.52 8.77 6.10
C PHE A 40 -9.70 7.80 5.91
N ALA A 41 -10.45 7.50 6.97
CA ALA A 41 -11.65 6.66 6.92
C ALA A 41 -12.63 7.09 5.83
N SER A 42 -13.29 6.08 5.21
CA SER A 42 -14.31 6.25 4.15
C SER A 42 -13.82 6.99 2.90
N LYS A 43 -12.51 7.15 2.69
CA LYS A 43 -11.94 7.76 1.47
C LYS A 43 -11.60 6.73 0.42
N ILE A 44 -11.68 7.13 -0.86
CA ILE A 44 -11.15 6.36 -1.98
C ILE A 44 -9.63 6.35 -1.87
N ALA A 45 -9.02 5.18 -2.05
CA ALA A 45 -7.58 4.99 -2.02
C ALA A 45 -7.12 3.98 -3.06
N LEU A 46 -5.84 4.08 -3.41
CA LEU A 46 -5.14 3.02 -4.12
C LEU A 46 -4.87 1.84 -3.16
N PRO A 47 -4.92 0.58 -3.62
CA PRO A 47 -4.57 -0.57 -2.79
C PRO A 47 -3.20 -0.40 -2.15
N ASN A 48 -3.16 -0.43 -0.82
CA ASN A 48 -1.96 -0.15 -0.04
C ASN A 48 -1.88 -1.07 1.18
N GLY A 49 -0.66 -1.22 1.68
CA GLY A 49 -0.36 -2.01 2.87
C GLY A 49 1.05 -1.74 3.37
N PHE A 50 1.46 -2.46 4.41
CA PHE A 50 2.81 -2.41 4.95
C PHE A 50 3.54 -3.72 4.70
N MET A 51 4.85 -3.63 4.52
CA MET A 51 5.73 -4.79 4.44
C MET A 51 5.69 -5.56 5.77
N ASN A 52 5.24 -6.81 5.74
CA ASN A 52 5.34 -7.73 6.86
C ASN A 52 6.48 -8.72 6.63
N ILE A 53 7.58 -8.55 7.35
CA ILE A 53 8.80 -9.36 7.20
C ILE A 53 8.63 -10.85 7.54
N THR A 54 7.55 -11.24 8.23
CA THR A 54 7.26 -12.65 8.50
C THR A 54 6.40 -13.29 7.42
N LYS A 55 5.77 -12.49 6.55
CA LYS A 55 4.87 -12.94 5.49
C LYS A 55 5.44 -12.73 4.09
N HIS A 56 6.23 -11.67 3.90
CA HIS A 56 6.70 -11.21 2.61
C HIS A 56 8.22 -11.35 2.50
N THR A 57 8.70 -11.75 1.33
CA THR A 57 10.14 -11.81 1.01
C THR A 57 10.57 -10.55 0.26
N THR A 58 9.69 -10.00 -0.57
CA THR A 58 9.93 -8.82 -1.40
C THR A 58 8.85 -7.74 -1.20
N LEU A 59 9.12 -6.50 -1.62
CA LEU A 59 8.09 -5.45 -1.68
C LEU A 59 7.02 -5.75 -2.72
N GLU A 60 7.36 -6.49 -3.78
CA GLU A 60 6.37 -6.95 -4.76
C GLU A 60 5.37 -7.92 -4.11
N ASP A 61 5.82 -8.83 -3.24
CA ASP A 61 4.92 -9.72 -2.49
C ASP A 61 3.92 -8.92 -1.65
N ALA A 62 4.41 -7.89 -0.95
CA ALA A 62 3.57 -7.02 -0.15
C ALA A 62 2.56 -6.23 -1.01
N ALA A 63 2.98 -5.76 -2.18
CA ALA A 63 2.13 -5.00 -3.08
C ALA A 63 1.04 -5.89 -3.72
N MET A 64 1.40 -7.13 -4.09
CA MET A 64 0.47 -8.15 -4.59
C MET A 64 -0.56 -8.55 -3.52
N ASP A 65 -0.12 -8.75 -2.29
CA ASP A 65 -0.99 -9.08 -1.17
C ASP A 65 -1.92 -7.92 -0.81
N ALA A 66 -1.41 -6.68 -0.76
CA ALA A 66 -2.24 -5.49 -0.57
C ALA A 66 -3.28 -5.32 -1.70
N LEU A 67 -2.89 -5.55 -2.95
CA LEU A 67 -3.82 -5.50 -4.09
C LEU A 67 -4.95 -6.53 -3.91
N LEU A 68 -4.59 -7.77 -3.59
CA LEU A 68 -5.54 -8.86 -3.38
C LEU A 68 -6.47 -8.59 -2.20
N GLU A 69 -5.92 -8.18 -1.05
CA GLU A 69 -6.69 -7.94 0.17
C GLU A 69 -7.69 -6.78 -0.01
N LYS A 70 -7.28 -5.67 -0.63
CA LYS A 70 -8.13 -4.48 -0.73
C LYS A 70 -9.15 -4.55 -1.86
N THR A 71 -8.92 -5.38 -2.88
CA THR A 71 -9.75 -5.36 -4.10
C THR A 71 -10.22 -6.74 -4.59
N GLY A 72 -9.65 -7.82 -4.07
CA GLY A 72 -9.86 -9.18 -4.59
C GLY A 72 -9.16 -9.45 -5.94
N ALA A 73 -8.48 -8.47 -6.52
CA ALA A 73 -7.85 -8.60 -7.84
C ALA A 73 -6.50 -9.31 -7.77
N LYS A 74 -6.15 -9.99 -8.86
CA LYS A 74 -4.83 -10.59 -9.08
C LYS A 74 -4.28 -10.08 -10.41
N VAL A 75 -2.99 -9.80 -10.44
CA VAL A 75 -2.25 -9.43 -11.65
C VAL A 75 -1.07 -10.35 -11.84
N ALA A 76 -0.60 -10.50 -13.08
CA ALA A 76 0.52 -11.39 -13.39
C ALA A 76 1.86 -10.85 -12.91
N ARG A 77 2.02 -9.51 -12.88
CA ARG A 77 3.24 -8.82 -12.42
C ARG A 77 2.92 -7.41 -11.97
N LEU A 78 3.73 -6.87 -11.09
CA LEU A 78 3.80 -5.44 -10.81
C LEU A 78 5.20 -4.92 -11.21
N GLU A 79 5.31 -3.62 -11.42
CA GLU A 79 6.58 -2.96 -11.67
C GLU A 79 6.72 -1.81 -10.69
N GLN A 80 7.89 -1.71 -10.05
CA GLN A 80 8.18 -0.61 -9.13
C GLN A 80 8.33 0.69 -9.93
N PHE A 81 7.45 1.65 -9.64
CA PHE A 81 7.47 2.95 -10.30
C PHE A 81 8.38 3.97 -9.61
N HIS A 82 8.20 4.16 -8.30
CA HIS A 82 8.95 5.14 -7.50
C HIS A 82 8.94 4.75 -6.03
N VAL A 83 9.80 5.39 -5.23
CA VAL A 83 9.72 5.37 -3.76
C VAL A 83 9.50 6.79 -3.28
N PHE A 84 8.35 7.05 -2.68
CA PHE A 84 8.07 8.28 -1.96
C PHE A 84 8.56 8.11 -0.52
N SER A 85 9.26 9.12 0.01
CA SER A 85 9.69 9.08 1.41
C SER A 85 9.54 10.44 2.09
N GLY A 86 9.11 10.42 3.35
CA GLY A 86 8.91 11.62 4.15
C GLY A 86 7.91 11.44 5.29
N ASP A 87 7.72 12.51 6.05
CA ASP A 87 6.74 12.64 7.13
C ASP A 87 5.35 13.09 6.64
N TYR A 88 5.25 13.54 5.39
CA TYR A 88 4.01 14.01 4.77
C TYR A 88 3.10 12.88 4.26
N ILE A 89 3.58 11.64 4.23
CA ILE A 89 2.87 10.51 3.60
C ILE A 89 1.79 9.94 4.52
N ASP A 90 2.12 9.76 5.80
CA ASP A 90 1.22 9.20 6.79
C ASP A 90 1.20 10.11 8.02
N PRO A 91 0.04 10.71 8.35
CA PRO A 91 -0.06 11.70 9.42
C PRO A 91 0.17 11.13 10.82
N THR A 92 0.16 9.80 11.00
CA THR A 92 0.40 9.16 12.30
C THR A 92 1.82 8.63 12.46
N ARG A 93 2.67 8.71 11.41
CA ARG A 93 4.02 8.15 11.40
C ARG A 93 5.08 9.22 11.15
N ARG A 94 6.23 9.08 11.81
CA ARG A 94 7.33 10.05 11.70
C ARG A 94 7.99 10.08 10.32
N ILE A 95 8.35 8.93 9.77
CA ILE A 95 8.91 8.79 8.42
C ILE A 95 8.36 7.49 7.84
N THR A 96 7.85 7.59 6.61
CA THR A 96 7.40 6.44 5.82
C THR A 96 8.19 6.40 4.52
N LEU A 97 8.56 5.20 4.08
CA LEU A 97 8.94 4.90 2.70
C LEU A 97 7.75 4.15 2.09
N ASN A 98 7.29 4.58 0.91
CA ASN A 98 6.18 3.94 0.18
C ASN A 98 6.53 3.80 -1.30
#